data_AF-A0A0C2YR53-F1
#
_entry.id   AF-A0A0C2YR53-F1
#
_cell.length_a   1.000
_cell.length_b   1.000
_cell.length_c   1.000
_cell.angle_alpha   90.00
_cell.angle_beta   90.00
_cell.angle_gamma   90.00
#
_symmetry.space_group_name_H-M   'P 1'
#
loop_
_entity.id
_entity.type
_entity.pdbx_description
1 polymer ?
#
loop_
_entity_poly.entity_id
_entity_poly.type
_entity_poly.pdbx_seq_one_letter_code
_entity_poly.pdbx_strand_id
1 'polypeptide(L)'
;MSPVLLFGRLLAFIVLSWVSAVLPAYATPISSESSPTLTRFTSTVNPDVSIRFVSDSGVCETTPGVHQMSGYIDVGTNMSMWFWFFEARENPATAPFTLWLNGGPGCSSMTGLFQENGPCTVNADGATTTLNPFSWNNISNMIYIDQPIGTGFSLGTDNVNSTQSAAPFVWKAFQILFESQAFRKFSAREFILATESYGGHYGPAFVTFFDQQNALIQQGKLQGELINVSALMINNGWYDPLIQNKGYVDFATNAPGYGQLQSDAVLAKLNQSYFGSGGCRDQELACYAAGTGAQSNKICKQADDFCVTNVFLPAVGNRDSYDLRQNSSALFPPEFYVNYLQTPAIQNKIGAGTKYQMCSDASFNLFGTTGDDARTLLPQLGALANSGLKMLIWAGDADINCNWLGGHASILAMDWFGAQTLANTPFTNMTINGAPVAAIQNVANFSFARVYQAGHEVPAFQPQAAFEIFKQVINMEQLHSVVV
;
A
#
# COMPACT_ATOMS: atom_id res chain seq x y z
N MET A 1 0.50 5.81 -24.25
CA MET A 1 1.95 5.92 -23.96
C MET A 1 2.10 6.97 -22.87
N SER A 2 1.97 6.57 -21.60
CA SER A 2 2.16 7.46 -20.45
C SER A 2 3.61 7.30 -19.95
N PRO A 3 4.40 8.37 -19.88
CA PRO A 3 5.81 8.31 -19.51
C PRO A 3 5.96 8.61 -18.02
N VAL A 4 5.85 7.60 -17.15
CA VAL A 4 6.18 7.79 -15.71
C VAL A 4 7.14 6.72 -15.18
N LEU A 5 7.51 5.69 -15.95
CA LEU A 5 8.40 4.61 -15.48
C LEU A 5 9.66 4.36 -16.32
N LEU A 6 10.17 5.35 -17.04
CA LEU A 6 11.47 5.22 -17.73
C LEU A 6 12.26 6.52 -17.79
N PHE A 7 13.07 6.79 -16.76
CA PHE A 7 14.31 7.54 -16.94
C PHE A 7 15.42 6.91 -16.12
N GLY A 8 16.30 6.20 -16.82
CA GLY A 8 17.59 5.77 -16.26
C GLY A 8 18.11 4.49 -16.87
N ARG A 9 18.65 4.56 -18.12
CA ARG A 9 19.83 3.81 -18.59
C ARG A 9 19.99 3.93 -20.11
N LEU A 10 20.88 4.82 -20.53
CA LEU A 10 21.54 4.74 -21.83
C LEU A 10 23.03 4.89 -21.56
N LEU A 11 23.82 3.84 -21.80
CA LEU A 11 25.25 3.94 -22.10
C LEU A 11 25.77 2.67 -22.79
N ALA A 12 26.25 2.92 -24.01
CA ALA A 12 27.06 2.16 -24.96
C ALA A 12 27.68 0.81 -24.55
N PHE A 13 27.38 -0.22 -25.35
CA PHE A 13 28.23 -1.41 -25.48
C PHE A 13 29.21 -1.24 -26.65
N ILE A 14 30.51 -1.27 -26.35
CA ILE A 14 31.58 -1.52 -27.33
C ILE A 14 31.86 -3.01 -27.34
N VAL A 15 31.77 -3.64 -28.51
CA VAL A 15 32.07 -5.06 -28.72
C VAL A 15 33.59 -5.22 -28.90
N LEU A 16 34.24 -5.96 -28.00
CA LEU A 16 35.59 -6.49 -28.19
C LEU A 16 35.53 -8.00 -28.00
N SER A 17 35.66 -8.72 -29.11
CA SER A 17 35.69 -10.17 -29.19
C SER A 17 37.04 -10.71 -28.74
N TRP A 18 37.05 -11.51 -27.68
CA TRP A 18 38.16 -12.40 -27.33
C TRP A 18 37.63 -13.83 -27.19
N VAL A 19 38.16 -14.71 -28.04
CA VAL A 19 37.89 -16.16 -28.00
C VAL A 19 38.84 -16.75 -26.95
N SER A 20 38.29 -17.47 -25.97
CA SER A 20 39.09 -18.35 -25.09
C SER A 20 38.38 -19.69 -24.95
N ALA A 21 39.14 -20.75 -25.24
CA ALA A 21 38.68 -22.13 -25.23
C ALA A 21 38.39 -22.59 -23.79
N VAL A 22 37.22 -23.20 -23.58
CA VAL A 22 36.78 -23.77 -22.30
C VAL A 22 36.91 -25.30 -22.37
N LEU A 23 37.70 -25.88 -21.46
CA LEU A 23 37.71 -27.31 -21.17
C LEU A 23 36.52 -27.67 -20.26
N PRO A 24 35.90 -28.86 -20.41
CA PRO A 24 34.72 -29.21 -19.62
C PRO A 24 35.12 -29.59 -18.19
N ALA A 25 34.70 -28.79 -17.21
CA ALA A 25 34.64 -29.20 -15.81
C ALA A 25 33.30 -29.91 -15.59
N TYR A 26 33.35 -31.20 -15.25
CA TYR A 26 32.17 -31.95 -14.84
C TYR A 26 31.73 -31.48 -13.45
N ALA A 27 30.64 -30.72 -13.39
CA ALA A 27 29.96 -30.39 -12.15
C ALA A 27 29.24 -31.63 -11.60
N THR A 28 29.50 -31.97 -10.34
CA THR A 28 28.73 -32.95 -9.59
C THR A 28 27.31 -32.41 -9.33
N PRO A 29 26.26 -33.26 -9.35
CA PRO A 29 24.90 -32.80 -9.10
C PRO A 29 24.75 -32.44 -7.62
N ILE A 30 24.37 -31.18 -7.36
CA ILE A 30 23.89 -30.75 -6.05
C ILE A 30 22.54 -31.44 -5.80
N SER A 31 22.36 -31.92 -4.58
CA SER A 31 21.16 -32.61 -4.08
C SER A 31 19.87 -31.93 -4.53
N SER A 32 18.91 -32.73 -4.99
CA SER A 32 17.53 -32.30 -5.25
C SER A 32 16.93 -31.65 -3.99
N GLU A 33 16.82 -30.33 -3.97
CA GLU A 33 15.90 -29.67 -3.04
C GLU A 33 14.50 -30.22 -3.33
N SER A 34 13.95 -30.98 -2.39
CA SER A 34 12.58 -31.47 -2.47
C SER A 34 11.64 -30.26 -2.55
N SER A 35 10.76 -30.22 -3.55
CA SER A 35 9.70 -29.20 -3.63
C SER A 35 8.94 -29.12 -2.30
N PRO A 36 8.57 -27.90 -1.83
CA PRO A 36 7.86 -27.76 -0.58
C PRO A 36 6.51 -28.49 -0.64
N THR A 37 6.06 -29.00 0.51
CA THR A 37 4.73 -29.60 0.60
C THR A 37 3.68 -28.49 0.56
N LEU A 38 2.79 -28.54 -0.43
CA LEU A 38 1.68 -27.60 -0.57
C LEU A 38 0.44 -28.12 0.18
N THR A 39 -0.08 -27.30 1.07
CA THR A 39 -1.41 -27.48 1.66
C THR A 39 -2.45 -26.82 0.75
N ARG A 40 -3.61 -27.46 0.55
CA ARG A 40 -4.71 -26.92 -0.25
C ARG A 40 -6.04 -27.03 0.48
N PHE A 41 -6.87 -26.01 0.36
CA PHE A 41 -8.26 -26.00 0.80
C PHE A 41 -9.14 -25.35 -0.27
N THR A 42 -10.29 -25.95 -0.58
CA THR A 42 -11.28 -25.41 -1.54
C THR A 42 -12.55 -25.07 -0.76
N SER A 43 -13.15 -23.92 -1.07
CA SER A 43 -14.36 -23.47 -0.39
C SER A 43 -15.50 -24.46 -0.61
N THR A 44 -16.24 -24.72 0.46
CA THR A 44 -17.48 -25.50 0.43
C THR A 44 -18.67 -24.69 -0.07
N VAL A 45 -18.55 -23.35 -0.08
CA VAL A 45 -19.56 -22.39 -0.55
C VAL A 45 -19.35 -22.02 -2.01
N ASN A 46 -18.09 -21.83 -2.44
CA ASN A 46 -17.76 -21.45 -3.81
C ASN A 46 -16.62 -22.31 -4.39
N PRO A 47 -16.92 -23.28 -5.29
CA PRO A 47 -15.91 -24.22 -5.79
C PRO A 47 -14.81 -23.57 -6.64
N ASP A 48 -15.03 -22.36 -7.16
CA ASP A 48 -14.03 -21.59 -7.92
C ASP A 48 -13.04 -20.84 -7.01
N VAL A 49 -13.22 -20.92 -5.69
CA VAL A 49 -12.38 -20.26 -4.70
C VAL A 49 -11.60 -21.30 -3.89
N SER A 50 -10.28 -21.15 -3.85
CA SER A 50 -9.39 -22.08 -3.15
C SER A 50 -8.16 -21.37 -2.62
N ILE A 51 -7.46 -21.99 -1.67
CA ILE A 51 -6.18 -21.52 -1.16
C ILE A 51 -5.16 -22.65 -1.25
N ARG A 52 -3.93 -22.31 -1.63
CA ARG A 52 -2.79 -23.22 -1.68
C ARG A 52 -1.55 -22.53 -1.15
N PHE A 53 -0.84 -23.16 -0.21
CA PHE A 53 0.27 -22.52 0.46
C PHE A 53 1.31 -23.51 0.98
N VAL A 54 2.51 -22.99 1.20
CA VAL A 54 3.56 -23.64 1.99
C VAL A 54 3.54 -23.04 3.39
N SER A 55 3.99 -23.79 4.38
CA SER A 55 4.11 -23.33 5.76
C SER A 55 5.57 -23.32 6.19
N ASP A 56 5.92 -22.35 7.03
CA ASP A 56 7.20 -22.27 7.73
C ASP A 56 8.41 -22.42 6.80
N SER A 57 8.42 -21.62 5.72
CA SER A 57 9.49 -21.60 4.71
C SER A 57 10.88 -21.27 5.28
N GLY A 58 10.92 -20.68 6.49
CA GLY A 58 12.12 -20.16 7.13
C GLY A 58 12.68 -18.92 6.45
N VAL A 59 11.95 -18.34 5.50
CA VAL A 59 12.30 -17.09 4.83
C VAL A 59 11.74 -15.92 5.63
N CYS A 60 12.58 -14.92 5.89
CA CYS A 60 12.26 -13.68 6.60
C CYS A 60 11.97 -13.85 8.10
N GLU A 61 10.93 -14.60 8.47
CA GLU A 61 10.60 -14.89 9.88
C GLU A 61 11.27 -16.18 10.34
N THR A 62 12.05 -16.09 11.42
CA THR A 62 12.87 -17.17 11.98
C THR A 62 12.74 -17.29 13.50
N THR A 63 11.87 -16.49 14.12
CA THR A 63 11.60 -16.51 15.55
C THR A 63 10.98 -17.86 15.95
N PRO A 64 11.55 -18.59 16.94
CA PRO A 64 11.00 -19.87 17.37
C PRO A 64 9.54 -19.77 17.82
N GLY A 65 8.69 -20.64 17.28
CA GLY A 65 7.26 -20.69 17.62
C GLY A 65 6.37 -19.68 16.89
N VAL A 66 6.94 -18.89 15.96
CA VAL A 66 6.18 -17.99 15.10
C VAL A 66 6.01 -18.64 13.74
N HIS A 67 4.76 -18.91 13.36
CA HIS A 67 4.45 -19.59 12.10
C HIS A 67 4.21 -18.60 10.96
N GLN A 68 4.52 -19.04 9.74
CA GLN A 68 4.27 -18.27 8.52
C GLN A 68 3.68 -19.14 7.41
N MET A 69 2.93 -18.51 6.50
CA MET A 69 2.33 -19.18 5.35
C MET A 69 2.42 -18.29 4.12
N SER A 70 2.86 -18.82 2.99
CA SER A 70 2.92 -18.09 1.72
C SER A 70 2.37 -18.93 0.59
N GLY A 71 1.67 -18.29 -0.35
CA GLY A 71 1.06 -19.01 -1.45
C GLY A 71 0.00 -18.20 -2.19
N TYR A 72 -0.97 -18.91 -2.75
CA TYR A 72 -1.98 -18.34 -3.63
C TYR A 72 -3.40 -18.55 -3.09
N ILE A 73 -4.21 -17.50 -3.23
CA ILE A 73 -5.65 -17.49 -3.02
C ILE A 73 -6.30 -17.37 -4.40
N ASP A 74 -6.91 -18.46 -4.86
CA ASP A 74 -7.68 -18.49 -6.10
C ASP A 74 -9.04 -17.84 -5.82
N VAL A 75 -9.34 -16.73 -6.49
CA VAL A 75 -10.55 -15.89 -6.27
C VAL A 75 -11.50 -15.85 -7.47
N GLY A 76 -11.23 -16.72 -8.44
CA GLY A 76 -12.01 -16.95 -9.64
C GLY A 76 -11.25 -17.85 -10.62
N THR A 77 -11.89 -18.17 -11.75
CA THR A 77 -11.29 -18.97 -12.81
C THR A 77 -10.01 -18.30 -13.33
N ASN A 78 -8.87 -18.98 -13.17
CA ASN A 78 -7.57 -18.47 -13.59
C ASN A 78 -7.25 -17.10 -12.97
N MET A 79 -7.59 -16.88 -11.70
CA MET A 79 -7.28 -15.65 -10.96
C MET A 79 -6.76 -16.00 -9.57
N SER A 80 -5.43 -15.90 -9.38
CA SER A 80 -4.76 -16.25 -8.12
C SER A 80 -4.04 -15.04 -7.54
N MET A 81 -4.44 -14.58 -6.35
CA MET A 81 -3.73 -13.55 -5.60
C MET A 81 -2.66 -14.20 -4.72
N TRP A 82 -1.44 -13.67 -4.75
CA TRP A 82 -0.38 -14.06 -3.84
C TRP A 82 -0.61 -13.46 -2.46
N PHE A 83 -0.31 -14.24 -1.42
CA PHE A 83 -0.29 -13.76 -0.05
C PHE A 83 0.95 -14.26 0.70
N TRP A 84 1.32 -13.51 1.72
CA TRP A 84 2.27 -13.95 2.74
C TRP A 84 1.76 -13.53 4.13
N PHE A 85 1.58 -14.52 4.99
CA PHE A 85 1.06 -14.40 6.33
C PHE A 85 2.13 -14.73 7.37
N PHE A 86 2.12 -13.98 8.48
CA PHE A 86 2.96 -14.19 9.66
C PHE A 86 2.10 -14.09 10.91
N GLU A 87 2.21 -15.09 11.80
CA GLU A 87 1.61 -15.00 13.12
C GLU A 87 2.26 -13.89 13.95
N ALA A 88 1.50 -13.37 14.92
CA ALA A 88 2.06 -12.45 15.89
C ALA A 88 3.16 -13.13 16.72
N ARG A 89 4.26 -12.43 17.00
CA ARG A 89 5.30 -12.92 17.91
C ARG A 89 4.80 -13.00 19.35
N GLU A 90 3.92 -12.08 19.73
CA GLU A 90 3.27 -12.06 21.04
C GLU A 90 1.81 -12.52 20.92
N ASN A 91 1.47 -13.57 21.67
CA ASN A 91 0.09 -14.05 21.84
C ASN A 91 -0.71 -14.22 20.52
N PRO A 92 -0.20 -14.97 19.51
CA PRO A 92 -0.81 -15.04 18.17
C PRO A 92 -2.26 -15.51 18.17
N ALA A 93 -2.64 -16.36 19.13
CA ALA A 93 -4.01 -16.84 19.26
C ALA A 93 -5.03 -15.74 19.63
N THR A 94 -4.58 -14.66 20.29
CA THR A 94 -5.46 -13.58 20.76
C THR A 94 -5.20 -12.24 20.08
N ALA A 95 -4.02 -12.05 19.49
CA ALA A 95 -3.62 -10.82 18.82
C ALA A 95 -4.58 -10.44 17.67
N PRO A 96 -4.69 -9.14 17.34
CA PRO A 96 -5.44 -8.68 16.18
C PRO A 96 -4.92 -9.28 14.86
N PHE A 97 -5.70 -9.13 13.80
CA PHE A 97 -5.36 -9.56 12.45
C PHE A 97 -5.33 -8.35 11.52
N THR A 98 -4.19 -8.07 10.91
CA THR A 98 -3.97 -6.91 10.07
C THR A 98 -3.68 -7.32 8.64
N LEU A 99 -4.48 -6.81 7.69
CA LEU A 99 -4.15 -6.80 6.28
C LEU A 99 -3.32 -5.56 5.95
N TRP A 100 -2.17 -5.75 5.30
CA TRP A 100 -1.39 -4.68 4.69
C TRP A 100 -1.52 -4.71 3.16
N LEU A 101 -1.81 -3.56 2.55
CA LEU A 101 -1.82 -3.36 1.09
C LEU A 101 -0.95 -2.16 0.69
N ASN A 102 0.07 -2.39 -0.13
CA ASN A 102 0.72 -1.30 -0.85
C ASN A 102 -0.19 -0.80 -2.00
N GLY A 103 0.21 0.33 -2.61
CA GLY A 103 -0.55 1.04 -3.63
C GLY A 103 -0.12 0.73 -5.08
N GLY A 104 0.35 1.78 -5.78
CA GLY A 104 0.64 1.77 -7.21
C GLY A 104 -0.34 2.66 -7.99
N PRO A 105 -1.47 2.13 -8.54
CA PRO A 105 -2.00 0.78 -8.37
C PRO A 105 -1.17 -0.30 -9.07
N GLY A 106 -1.18 -1.51 -8.52
CA GLY A 106 -0.46 -2.65 -9.09
C GLY A 106 0.94 -2.88 -8.54
N CYS A 107 1.29 -2.29 -7.41
CA CYS A 107 2.53 -2.56 -6.69
C CYS A 107 2.33 -3.61 -5.60
N SER A 108 3.31 -4.49 -5.45
CA SER A 108 3.29 -5.63 -4.55
C SER A 108 3.28 -5.21 -3.08
N SER A 109 2.54 -5.95 -2.26
CA SER A 109 2.59 -5.80 -0.80
C SER A 109 3.84 -6.44 -0.18
N MET A 110 4.69 -7.06 -0.99
CA MET A 110 6.03 -7.49 -0.57
C MET A 110 6.96 -6.30 -0.35
N THR A 111 6.67 -5.13 -0.93
CA THR A 111 7.30 -3.84 -0.59
C THR A 111 7.18 -3.59 0.91
N GLY A 112 5.95 -3.53 1.45
CA GLY A 112 5.75 -3.31 2.88
C GLY A 112 6.27 -4.42 3.77
N LEU A 113 6.28 -5.66 3.29
CA LEU A 113 6.89 -6.78 4.00
C LEU A 113 8.40 -6.57 4.18
N PHE A 114 9.15 -6.26 3.12
CA PHE A 114 10.62 -6.28 3.15
C PHE A 114 11.28 -4.92 3.38
N GLN A 115 10.58 -3.81 3.15
CA GLN A 115 11.12 -2.45 3.28
C GLN A 115 10.56 -1.72 4.50
N GLU A 116 9.33 -2.03 4.92
CA GLU A 116 8.58 -1.20 5.85
C GLU A 116 8.35 -1.88 7.21
N ASN A 117 7.32 -2.73 7.31
CA ASN A 117 6.74 -3.17 8.57
C ASN A 117 6.71 -4.69 8.77
N GLY A 118 7.21 -5.45 7.80
CA GLY A 118 7.29 -6.91 7.91
C GLY A 118 8.44 -7.41 8.81
N PRO A 119 8.54 -8.74 8.97
CA PRO A 119 9.33 -9.37 10.03
C PRO A 119 10.84 -9.27 9.83
N CYS A 120 11.30 -8.92 8.63
CA CYS A 120 12.71 -8.78 8.30
C CYS A 120 12.95 -7.75 7.21
N THR A 121 14.21 -7.35 7.05
CA THR A 121 14.72 -6.63 5.88
C THR A 121 15.72 -7.51 5.13
N VAL A 122 15.78 -7.35 3.81
CA VAL A 122 16.82 -8.00 2.98
C VAL A 122 18.10 -7.18 3.04
N ASN A 123 19.21 -7.83 3.36
CA ASN A 123 20.51 -7.19 3.49
C ASN A 123 21.09 -6.79 2.12
N ALA A 124 22.11 -5.93 2.13
CA ALA A 124 22.75 -5.42 0.91
C ALA A 124 23.41 -6.48 0.02
N ASP A 125 23.62 -7.70 0.53
CA ASP A 125 24.08 -8.84 -0.26
C ASP A 125 22.97 -9.42 -1.17
N GLY A 126 21.71 -9.00 -0.99
CA GLY A 126 20.56 -9.49 -1.73
C GLY A 126 20.25 -10.98 -1.49
N ALA A 127 20.80 -11.57 -0.43
CA ALA A 127 20.79 -13.02 -0.19
C ALA A 127 20.45 -13.39 1.25
N THR A 128 20.72 -12.53 2.22
CA THR A 128 20.43 -12.76 3.63
C THR A 128 19.42 -11.75 4.16
N THR A 129 18.76 -12.08 5.28
CA THR A 129 17.76 -11.24 5.92
C THR A 129 18.12 -10.96 7.37
N THR A 130 17.72 -9.80 7.88
CA THR A 130 17.84 -9.42 9.30
C THR A 130 16.47 -9.21 9.89
N LEU A 131 16.16 -9.78 11.06
CA LEU A 131 14.88 -9.57 11.72
C LEU A 131 14.66 -8.09 12.04
N ASN A 132 13.46 -7.61 11.74
CA ASN A 132 13.02 -6.25 12.03
C ASN A 132 12.54 -6.18 13.49
N PRO A 133 13.22 -5.42 14.38
CA PRO A 133 12.79 -5.28 15.77
C PRO A 133 11.49 -4.49 15.91
N PHE A 134 11.11 -3.69 14.91
CA PHE A 134 9.90 -2.88 14.87
C PHE A 134 8.82 -3.47 13.94
N SER A 135 8.91 -4.77 13.62
CA SER A 135 7.89 -5.40 12.80
C SER A 135 6.52 -5.32 13.46
N TRP A 136 5.51 -5.04 12.66
CA TRP A 136 4.13 -5.04 13.11
C TRP A 136 3.65 -6.43 13.53
N ASN A 137 4.31 -7.50 13.03
CA ASN A 137 4.04 -8.85 13.51
C ASN A 137 4.50 -9.09 14.95
N ASN A 138 5.17 -8.15 15.62
CA ASN A 138 5.40 -8.28 17.07
C ASN A 138 4.08 -8.42 17.84
N ILE A 139 3.02 -7.70 17.43
CA ILE A 139 1.77 -7.55 18.20
C ILE A 139 0.49 -7.81 17.39
N SER A 140 0.61 -8.14 16.10
CA SER A 140 -0.53 -8.47 15.24
C SER A 140 -0.19 -9.67 14.36
N ASN A 141 -1.19 -10.49 14.05
CA ASN A 141 -1.08 -11.43 12.94
C ASN A 141 -1.12 -10.60 11.65
N MET A 142 -0.10 -10.69 10.80
CA MET A 142 0.06 -9.85 9.61
C MET A 142 -0.17 -10.66 8.34
N ILE A 143 -0.99 -10.17 7.42
CA ILE A 143 -1.07 -10.70 6.05
C ILE A 143 -0.78 -9.60 5.03
N TYR A 144 0.07 -9.91 4.07
CA TYR A 144 0.40 -9.08 2.92
C TYR A 144 -0.20 -9.75 1.68
N ILE A 145 -0.98 -9.01 0.89
CA ILE A 145 -1.61 -9.55 -0.32
C ILE A 145 -1.20 -8.72 -1.53
N ASP A 146 -0.69 -9.39 -2.56
CA ASP A 146 -0.46 -8.76 -3.86
C ASP A 146 -1.80 -8.65 -4.60
N GLN A 147 -2.31 -7.44 -4.71
CA GLN A 147 -3.56 -7.14 -5.40
C GLN A 147 -3.42 -5.86 -6.22
N PRO A 148 -4.09 -5.75 -7.39
CA PRO A 148 -4.96 -6.75 -8.04
C PRO A 148 -4.18 -7.91 -8.71
N ILE A 149 -4.89 -8.78 -9.45
CA ILE A 149 -4.27 -9.84 -10.26
C ILE A 149 -3.18 -9.25 -11.19
N GLY A 150 -2.06 -9.94 -11.35
CA GLY A 150 -0.89 -9.45 -12.11
C GLY A 150 0.14 -8.66 -11.30
N THR A 151 -0.22 -8.24 -10.09
CA THR A 151 0.70 -7.56 -9.15
C THR A 151 1.64 -8.54 -8.47
N GLY A 152 2.93 -8.21 -8.31
CA GLY A 152 3.84 -9.05 -7.52
C GLY A 152 3.97 -10.48 -8.05
N PHE A 153 3.60 -11.45 -7.21
CA PHE A 153 3.49 -12.85 -7.62
C PHE A 153 2.08 -13.24 -8.10
N SER A 154 1.06 -12.40 -7.92
CA SER A 154 -0.32 -12.65 -8.35
C SER A 154 -0.40 -12.85 -9.85
N LEU A 155 -1.21 -13.83 -10.28
CA LEU A 155 -1.19 -14.32 -11.66
C LEU A 155 -2.57 -14.68 -12.16
N GLY A 156 -2.71 -14.68 -13.49
CA GLY A 156 -3.90 -15.14 -14.18
C GLY A 156 -4.52 -14.07 -15.08
N THR A 157 -5.82 -14.21 -15.32
CA THR A 157 -6.63 -13.29 -16.10
C THR A 157 -6.86 -12.01 -15.29
N ASP A 158 -6.19 -10.92 -15.67
CA ASP A 158 -6.42 -9.61 -15.07
C ASP A 158 -7.47 -8.83 -15.88
N ASN A 159 -8.64 -8.63 -15.28
CA ASN A 159 -9.69 -7.75 -15.77
C ASN A 159 -10.07 -6.67 -14.75
N VAL A 160 -9.23 -6.47 -13.73
CA VAL A 160 -9.45 -5.48 -12.67
C VAL A 160 -8.92 -4.14 -13.17
N ASN A 161 -9.81 -3.16 -13.31
CA ASN A 161 -9.49 -1.87 -13.94
C ASN A 161 -9.94 -0.65 -13.12
N SER A 162 -10.33 -0.88 -11.88
CA SER A 162 -10.77 0.16 -10.94
C SER A 162 -10.75 -0.39 -9.53
N THR A 163 -10.66 0.51 -8.57
CA THR A 163 -10.75 0.23 -7.14
C THR A 163 -12.03 -0.53 -6.80
N GLN A 164 -13.17 -0.16 -7.39
CA GLN A 164 -14.44 -0.85 -7.15
C GLN A 164 -14.46 -2.27 -7.73
N SER A 165 -13.75 -2.53 -8.83
CA SER A 165 -13.62 -3.88 -9.38
C SER A 165 -12.61 -4.76 -8.61
N ALA A 166 -11.68 -4.16 -7.86
CA ALA A 166 -10.70 -4.89 -7.03
C ALA A 166 -11.31 -5.41 -5.72
N ALA A 167 -12.16 -4.61 -5.07
CA ALA A 167 -12.72 -4.92 -3.75
C ALA A 167 -13.38 -6.32 -3.63
N PRO A 168 -14.16 -6.81 -4.61
CA PRO A 168 -14.76 -8.14 -4.55
C PRO A 168 -13.75 -9.29 -4.46
N PHE A 169 -12.57 -9.15 -5.06
CA PHE A 169 -11.55 -10.20 -5.05
C PHE A 169 -10.86 -10.29 -3.70
N VAL A 170 -10.55 -9.14 -3.07
CA VAL A 170 -10.00 -9.11 -1.71
C VAL A 170 -11.03 -9.61 -0.70
N TRP A 171 -12.30 -9.23 -0.85
CA TRP A 171 -13.38 -9.79 -0.03
C TRP A 171 -13.44 -11.32 -0.14
N LYS A 172 -13.47 -11.86 -1.38
CA LYS A 172 -13.46 -13.32 -1.63
C LYS A 172 -12.24 -14.01 -1.01
N ALA A 173 -11.07 -13.37 -1.02
CA ALA A 173 -9.89 -13.94 -0.40
C ALA A 173 -10.09 -14.15 1.11
N PHE A 174 -10.71 -13.20 1.80
CA PHE A 174 -11.03 -13.35 3.21
C PHE A 174 -12.15 -14.36 3.48
N GLN A 175 -13.09 -14.56 2.56
CA GLN A 175 -14.09 -15.62 2.68
C GLN A 175 -13.42 -17.00 2.75
N ILE A 176 -12.51 -17.31 1.82
CA ILE A 176 -11.81 -18.62 1.81
C ILE A 176 -10.79 -18.74 2.94
N LEU A 177 -10.09 -17.65 3.29
CA LEU A 177 -9.19 -17.66 4.45
C LEU A 177 -9.98 -18.05 5.70
N PHE A 178 -11.03 -17.32 6.06
CA PHE A 178 -11.78 -17.58 7.30
C PHE A 178 -12.61 -18.87 7.28
N GLU A 179 -12.92 -19.41 6.11
CA GLU A 179 -13.48 -20.75 5.98
C GLU A 179 -12.42 -21.85 6.20
N SER A 180 -11.18 -21.63 5.77
CA SER A 180 -10.11 -22.62 5.82
C SER A 180 -9.69 -22.98 7.24
N GLN A 181 -9.34 -24.24 7.47
CA GLN A 181 -8.90 -24.72 8.79
C GLN A 181 -7.68 -23.96 9.34
N ALA A 182 -6.78 -23.51 8.46
CA ALA A 182 -5.57 -22.80 8.84
C ALA A 182 -5.86 -21.40 9.43
N PHE A 183 -6.89 -20.72 8.91
CA PHE A 183 -7.17 -19.32 9.25
C PHE A 183 -8.48 -19.10 10.00
N ARG A 184 -9.36 -20.09 10.10
CA ARG A 184 -10.65 -19.98 10.82
C ARG A 184 -10.50 -19.50 12.27
N LYS A 185 -9.38 -19.83 12.93
CA LYS A 185 -9.10 -19.34 14.29
C LYS A 185 -8.96 -17.82 14.38
N PHE A 186 -8.64 -17.14 13.27
CA PHE A 186 -8.46 -15.69 13.21
C PHE A 186 -9.74 -14.92 12.86
N SER A 187 -10.80 -15.57 12.40
CA SER A 187 -12.02 -14.87 11.94
C SER A 187 -12.75 -14.10 13.04
N ALA A 188 -12.51 -14.48 14.31
CA ALA A 188 -13.07 -13.81 15.49
C ALA A 188 -12.10 -12.78 16.11
N ARG A 189 -11.02 -12.39 15.41
CA ARG A 189 -10.09 -11.34 15.87
C ARG A 189 -10.54 -9.97 15.38
N GLU A 190 -10.07 -8.93 16.06
CA GLU A 190 -10.14 -7.56 15.55
C GLU A 190 -9.40 -7.50 14.21
N PHE A 191 -10.08 -7.01 13.18
CA PHE A 191 -9.54 -6.95 11.83
C PHE A 191 -9.15 -5.51 11.48
N ILE A 192 -7.88 -5.30 11.13
CA ILE A 192 -7.34 -3.99 10.74
C ILE A 192 -7.02 -4.03 9.25
N LEU A 193 -7.46 -2.99 8.53
CA LEU A 193 -7.05 -2.73 7.16
C LEU A 193 -6.04 -1.59 7.16
N ALA A 194 -4.79 -1.89 6.88
CA ALA A 194 -3.72 -0.92 6.71
C ALA A 194 -3.31 -0.85 5.24
N THR A 195 -3.20 0.37 4.70
CA THR A 195 -2.85 0.60 3.31
C THR A 195 -1.90 1.78 3.16
N GLU A 196 -1.28 1.91 1.99
CA GLU A 196 -0.38 3.03 1.67
C GLU A 196 -0.58 3.55 0.25
N SER A 197 -0.32 4.84 -0.01
CA SER A 197 -0.23 5.42 -1.36
C SER A 197 -1.58 5.39 -2.06
N TYR A 198 -1.68 4.76 -3.24
CA TYR A 198 -2.95 4.41 -3.88
C TYR A 198 -3.89 3.57 -2.98
N GLY A 199 -3.36 2.99 -1.90
CA GLY A 199 -4.11 2.46 -0.77
C GLY A 199 -5.12 3.44 -0.16
N GLY A 200 -4.98 4.74 -0.39
CA GLY A 200 -5.99 5.75 -0.09
C GLY A 200 -7.29 5.60 -0.91
N HIS A 201 -7.23 4.99 -2.09
CA HIS A 201 -8.41 4.55 -2.84
C HIS A 201 -8.91 3.20 -2.31
N TYR A 202 -8.00 2.22 -2.17
CA TYR A 202 -8.37 0.85 -1.75
C TYR A 202 -9.04 0.82 -0.38
N GLY A 203 -8.44 1.46 0.63
CA GLY A 203 -8.91 1.46 2.02
C GLY A 203 -10.39 1.78 2.15
N PRO A 204 -10.83 3.02 1.89
CA PRO A 204 -12.24 3.40 2.06
C PRO A 204 -13.20 2.61 1.17
N ALA A 205 -12.81 2.30 -0.07
CA ALA A 205 -13.66 1.54 -0.98
C ALA A 205 -13.85 0.10 -0.53
N PHE A 206 -12.79 -0.55 -0.02
CA PHE A 206 -12.83 -1.95 0.39
C PHE A 206 -13.62 -2.10 1.69
N VAL A 207 -13.41 -1.24 2.69
CA VAL A 207 -14.23 -1.26 3.92
C VAL A 207 -15.70 -1.05 3.57
N THR A 208 -16.02 -0.06 2.73
CA THR A 208 -17.40 0.19 2.29
C THR A 208 -18.01 -1.04 1.60
N PHE A 209 -17.25 -1.72 0.74
CA PHE A 209 -17.70 -2.95 0.08
C PHE A 209 -17.92 -4.09 1.09
N PHE A 210 -17.02 -4.27 2.06
CA PHE A 210 -17.14 -5.30 3.10
C PHE A 210 -18.39 -5.07 3.95
N ASP A 211 -18.66 -3.83 4.37
CA ASP A 211 -19.87 -3.48 5.12
C ASP A 211 -21.15 -3.78 4.34
N GLN A 212 -21.16 -3.52 3.04
CA GLN A 212 -22.29 -3.89 2.16
C GLN A 212 -22.49 -5.41 2.10
N GLN A 213 -21.41 -6.19 1.99
CA GLN A 213 -21.51 -7.66 2.00
C GLN A 213 -21.95 -8.19 3.37
N ASN A 214 -21.43 -7.62 4.46
CA ASN A 214 -21.83 -7.96 5.83
C ASN A 214 -23.34 -7.75 6.03
N ALA A 215 -23.88 -6.62 5.54
CA ALA A 215 -25.32 -6.36 5.61
C ALA A 215 -26.16 -7.40 4.84
N LEU A 216 -25.69 -7.85 3.68
CA LEU A 216 -26.34 -8.93 2.91
C LEU A 216 -26.27 -10.27 3.63
N ILE A 217 -25.14 -10.58 4.28
CA ILE A 217 -24.97 -11.81 5.08
C ILE A 217 -25.91 -11.81 6.27
N GLN A 218 -25.96 -10.72 7.03
CA GLN A 218 -26.83 -10.58 8.19
C GLN A 218 -28.33 -10.65 7.84
N GLN A 219 -28.70 -10.21 6.63
CA GLN A 219 -30.07 -10.34 6.10
C GLN A 219 -30.37 -11.73 5.53
N GLY A 220 -29.41 -12.66 5.52
CA GLY A 220 -29.56 -13.99 4.91
C GLY A 220 -29.64 -13.97 3.38
N LYS A 221 -29.25 -12.87 2.73
CA LYS A 221 -29.26 -12.70 1.26
C LYS A 221 -27.97 -13.16 0.59
N LEU A 222 -26.90 -13.30 1.37
CA LEU A 222 -25.60 -13.78 0.93
C LEU A 222 -25.08 -14.78 1.96
N GLN A 223 -24.54 -15.91 1.52
CA GLN A 223 -23.82 -16.82 2.40
C GLN A 223 -22.35 -16.41 2.41
N GLY A 224 -21.78 -16.19 3.60
CA GLY A 224 -20.39 -15.80 3.75
C GLY A 224 -19.99 -15.55 5.21
N GLU A 225 -18.70 -15.33 5.41
CA GLU A 225 -18.09 -14.91 6.67
C GLU A 225 -18.16 -13.38 6.81
N LEU A 226 -18.50 -12.90 8.01
CA LEU A 226 -18.49 -11.47 8.30
C LEU A 226 -17.05 -10.96 8.39
N ILE A 227 -16.77 -9.85 7.70
CA ILE A 227 -15.47 -9.17 7.76
C ILE A 227 -15.70 -7.78 8.34
N ASN A 228 -15.65 -7.67 9.66
CA ASN A 228 -15.87 -6.40 10.36
C ASN A 228 -14.54 -5.69 10.55
N VAL A 229 -14.29 -4.64 9.77
CA VAL A 229 -13.07 -3.82 9.91
C VAL A 229 -13.21 -2.97 11.17
N SER A 230 -12.29 -3.17 12.11
CA SER A 230 -12.23 -2.45 13.39
C SER A 230 -11.44 -1.15 13.28
N ALA A 231 -10.38 -1.14 12.47
CA ALA A 231 -9.56 0.03 12.19
C ALA A 231 -9.13 0.11 10.71
N LEU A 232 -9.09 1.33 10.18
CA LEU A 232 -8.55 1.67 8.87
C LEU A 232 -7.35 2.62 9.02
N MET A 233 -6.20 2.21 8.50
CA MET A 233 -4.96 3.01 8.51
C MET A 233 -4.54 3.29 7.07
N ILE A 234 -4.24 4.55 6.74
CA ILE A 234 -3.80 4.95 5.40
C ILE A 234 -2.53 5.78 5.50
N ASN A 235 -1.38 5.18 5.17
CA ASN A 235 -0.09 5.85 5.08
C ASN A 235 0.05 6.62 3.76
N ASN A 236 0.47 7.88 3.81
CA ASN A 236 0.76 8.71 2.63
C ASN A 236 -0.28 8.48 1.50
N GLY A 237 -1.56 8.61 1.82
CA GLY A 237 -2.64 8.15 0.95
C GLY A 237 -3.04 9.12 -0.16
N TRP A 238 -3.42 8.58 -1.31
CA TRP A 238 -4.12 9.28 -2.39
C TRP A 238 -5.62 9.00 -2.30
N TYR A 239 -6.45 10.00 -1.98
CA TYR A 239 -7.90 9.83 -1.76
C TYR A 239 -8.77 11.00 -2.23
N ASP A 240 -8.23 12.21 -2.38
CA ASP A 240 -8.95 13.32 -3.03
C ASP A 240 -8.05 14.04 -4.04
N PRO A 241 -8.11 13.64 -5.32
CA PRO A 241 -7.24 14.16 -6.36
C PRO A 241 -7.34 15.67 -6.56
N LEU A 242 -8.53 16.27 -6.43
CA LEU A 242 -8.73 17.70 -6.59
C LEU A 242 -7.91 18.49 -5.56
N ILE A 243 -8.05 18.15 -4.28
CA ILE A 243 -7.37 18.85 -3.20
C ILE A 243 -5.89 18.49 -3.16
N GLN A 244 -5.53 17.22 -3.36
CA GLN A 244 -4.14 16.78 -3.31
C GLN A 244 -3.31 17.31 -4.50
N ASN A 245 -3.91 17.49 -5.68
CA ASN A 245 -3.25 18.19 -6.79
C ASN A 245 -2.94 19.66 -6.47
N LYS A 246 -3.83 20.36 -5.74
CA LYS A 246 -3.51 21.69 -5.19
C LYS A 246 -2.33 21.61 -4.22
N GLY A 247 -2.31 20.55 -3.41
CA GLY A 247 -1.22 20.25 -2.48
C GLY A 247 0.16 20.27 -3.14
N TYR A 248 0.30 19.78 -4.38
CA TYR A 248 1.57 19.89 -5.11
C TYR A 248 2.00 21.33 -5.38
N VAL A 249 1.06 22.22 -5.73
CA VAL A 249 1.35 23.64 -5.94
C VAL A 249 1.81 24.29 -4.64
N ASP A 250 1.09 24.02 -3.54
CA ASP A 250 1.42 24.56 -2.23
C ASP A 250 2.78 24.04 -1.74
N PHE A 251 3.03 22.74 -1.85
CA PHE A 251 4.25 22.08 -1.41
C PHE A 251 5.46 22.52 -2.24
N ALA A 252 5.32 22.66 -3.57
CA ALA A 252 6.39 23.18 -4.42
C ALA A 252 6.71 24.65 -4.11
N THR A 253 5.70 25.45 -3.75
CA THR A 253 5.84 26.87 -3.39
C THR A 253 6.56 27.03 -2.06
N ASN A 254 6.17 26.25 -1.04
CA ASN A 254 6.79 26.29 0.28
C ASN A 254 6.57 24.98 1.03
N ALA A 255 7.52 24.05 0.91
CA ALA A 255 7.54 22.82 1.66
C ALA A 255 7.93 23.10 3.12
N PRO A 256 7.08 22.77 4.12
CA PRO A 256 7.34 23.11 5.51
C PRO A 256 8.63 22.48 6.05
N GLY A 257 9.61 23.31 6.36
CA GLY A 257 10.94 22.88 6.82
C GLY A 257 12.01 22.81 5.72
N TYR A 258 11.62 22.93 4.45
CA TYR A 258 12.53 22.84 3.29
C TYR A 258 12.48 24.08 2.38
N GLY A 259 11.45 24.92 2.52
CA GLY A 259 11.29 26.15 1.76
C GLY A 259 10.77 25.91 0.34
N GLN A 260 11.07 26.85 -0.55
CA GLN A 260 10.64 26.79 -1.95
C GLN A 260 11.39 25.71 -2.72
N LEU A 261 10.66 24.79 -3.37
CA LEU A 261 11.25 23.65 -4.09
C LEU A 261 11.51 23.93 -5.57
N GLN A 262 10.74 24.84 -6.18
CA GLN A 262 10.82 25.14 -7.62
C GLN A 262 11.12 26.62 -7.88
N SER A 263 11.62 26.97 -9.06
CA SER A 263 11.86 28.37 -9.43
C SER A 263 10.55 29.14 -9.63
N ASP A 264 10.59 30.46 -9.47
CA ASP A 264 9.41 31.33 -9.64
C ASP A 264 8.72 31.14 -11.01
N ALA A 265 9.51 30.88 -12.06
CA ALA A 265 8.98 30.59 -13.39
C ALA A 265 8.19 29.28 -13.44
N VAL A 266 8.68 28.22 -12.77
CA VAL A 266 7.98 26.94 -12.67
C VAL A 266 6.73 27.10 -11.80
N LEU A 267 6.82 27.82 -10.67
CA LEU A 267 5.68 28.08 -9.79
C LEU A 267 4.57 28.90 -10.47
N ALA A 268 4.93 29.88 -11.29
CA ALA A 268 3.96 30.64 -12.09
C ALA A 268 3.25 29.72 -13.10
N LYS A 269 3.98 28.80 -13.74
CA LYS A 269 3.40 27.81 -14.66
C LYS A 269 2.50 26.82 -13.92
N LEU A 270 2.93 26.30 -12.77
CA LEU A 270 2.13 25.40 -11.91
C LEU A 270 0.81 26.05 -11.50
N ASN A 271 0.87 27.30 -11.01
CA ASN A 271 -0.33 28.06 -10.66
C ASN A 271 -1.28 28.22 -11.85
N GLN A 272 -0.76 28.56 -13.04
CA GLN A 272 -1.58 28.66 -14.24
C GLN A 272 -2.17 27.30 -14.67
N SER A 273 -1.37 26.23 -14.60
CA SER A 273 -1.81 24.88 -14.95
C SER A 273 -2.88 24.33 -14.00
N TYR A 274 -2.84 24.71 -12.72
CA TYR A 274 -3.85 24.29 -11.76
C TYR A 274 -5.09 25.19 -11.76
N PHE A 275 -4.92 26.51 -11.57
CA PHE A 275 -6.01 27.48 -11.36
C PHE A 275 -6.56 28.11 -12.64
N GLY A 276 -5.83 28.04 -13.75
CA GLY A 276 -6.26 28.62 -15.02
C GLY A 276 -7.51 27.93 -15.57
N SER A 277 -8.25 28.66 -16.42
CA SER A 277 -9.44 28.12 -17.08
C SER A 277 -9.09 26.85 -17.87
N GLY A 278 -9.82 25.76 -17.62
CA GLY A 278 -9.55 24.45 -18.23
C GLY A 278 -8.28 23.76 -17.69
N GLY A 279 -7.69 24.29 -16.61
CA GLY A 279 -6.58 23.68 -15.89
C GLY A 279 -7.00 22.46 -15.08
N CYS A 280 -6.07 21.93 -14.29
CA CYS A 280 -6.24 20.70 -13.51
C CYS A 280 -7.48 20.76 -12.60
N ARG A 281 -7.68 21.88 -11.88
CA ARG A 281 -8.86 22.06 -11.02
C ARG A 281 -10.18 21.89 -11.77
N ASP A 282 -10.31 22.52 -12.93
CA ASP A 282 -11.57 22.49 -13.68
C ASP A 282 -11.81 21.09 -14.29
N GLN A 283 -10.76 20.38 -14.66
CA GLN A 283 -10.85 19.01 -15.18
C GLN A 283 -11.20 17.99 -14.10
N GLU A 284 -10.62 18.10 -12.90
CA GLU A 284 -10.98 17.28 -11.75
C GLU A 284 -12.44 17.50 -11.34
N LEU A 285 -12.89 18.77 -11.28
CA LEU A 285 -14.31 19.08 -11.03
C LEU A 285 -15.23 18.48 -12.12
N ALA A 286 -14.80 18.48 -13.38
CA ALA A 286 -15.53 17.82 -14.45
C ALA A 286 -15.58 16.29 -14.26
N CYS A 287 -14.49 15.66 -13.81
CA CYS A 287 -14.48 14.24 -13.46
C CYS A 287 -15.48 13.93 -12.34
N TYR A 288 -15.48 14.71 -11.25
CA TYR A 288 -16.37 14.48 -10.10
C TYR A 288 -17.84 14.63 -10.51
N ALA A 289 -18.14 15.56 -11.41
CA ALA A 289 -19.49 15.76 -11.95
C ALA A 289 -19.91 14.71 -12.99
N ALA A 290 -18.98 13.95 -13.58
CA ALA A 290 -19.27 13.06 -14.70
C ALA A 290 -20.00 11.77 -14.31
N GLY A 291 -20.08 11.44 -13.02
CA GLY A 291 -20.74 10.23 -12.52
C GLY A 291 -19.96 8.97 -12.90
N THR A 292 -20.66 7.93 -13.39
CA THR A 292 -20.09 6.61 -13.70
C THR A 292 -20.19 6.25 -15.18
N GLY A 293 -19.34 5.32 -15.65
CA GLY A 293 -19.45 4.72 -16.99
C GLY A 293 -18.46 5.29 -18.01
N ALA A 294 -18.53 4.80 -19.25
CA ALA A 294 -17.47 5.01 -20.25
C ALA A 294 -17.17 6.48 -20.58
N GLN A 295 -18.17 7.37 -20.54
CA GLN A 295 -17.95 8.80 -20.77
C GLN A 295 -17.26 9.46 -19.56
N SER A 296 -17.68 9.11 -18.34
CA SER A 296 -17.00 9.52 -17.10
C SER A 296 -15.55 9.06 -17.10
N ASN A 297 -15.29 7.81 -17.47
CA ASN A 297 -13.93 7.26 -17.55
C ASN A 297 -13.01 8.11 -18.45
N LYS A 298 -13.52 8.57 -19.60
CA LYS A 298 -12.74 9.44 -20.50
C LYS A 298 -12.45 10.80 -19.88
N ILE A 299 -13.43 11.41 -19.21
CA ILE A 299 -13.28 12.72 -18.56
C ILE A 299 -12.27 12.61 -17.40
N CYS A 300 -12.41 11.62 -16.54
CA CYS A 300 -11.51 11.39 -15.41
C CYS A 300 -10.10 11.04 -15.87
N LYS A 301 -9.95 10.20 -16.90
CA LYS A 301 -8.63 9.92 -17.47
C LYS A 301 -7.96 11.18 -18.01
N GLN A 302 -8.72 12.05 -18.69
CA GLN A 302 -8.19 13.31 -19.21
C GLN A 302 -7.73 14.24 -18.08
N ALA A 303 -8.50 14.32 -16.99
CA ALA A 303 -8.14 15.07 -15.81
C ALA A 303 -6.82 14.56 -15.20
N ASP A 304 -6.74 13.25 -14.95
CA ASP A 304 -5.56 12.56 -14.43
C ASP A 304 -4.31 12.85 -15.29
N ASP A 305 -4.36 12.51 -16.59
CA ASP A 305 -3.25 12.72 -17.53
C ASP A 305 -2.77 14.19 -17.53
N PHE A 306 -3.72 15.14 -17.49
CA PHE A 306 -3.40 16.57 -17.48
C PHE A 306 -2.75 16.99 -16.17
N CYS A 307 -3.32 16.61 -15.03
CA CYS A 307 -2.83 16.95 -13.70
C CYS A 307 -1.45 16.36 -13.44
N VAL A 308 -1.23 15.09 -13.79
CA VAL A 308 0.09 14.44 -13.71
C VAL A 308 1.12 15.21 -14.52
N THR A 309 0.82 15.49 -15.80
CA THR A 309 1.79 16.10 -16.72
C THR A 309 2.11 17.55 -16.40
N ASN A 310 1.11 18.33 -15.97
CA ASN A 310 1.21 19.78 -15.87
C ASN A 310 1.30 20.30 -14.43
N VAL A 311 0.99 19.47 -13.42
CA VAL A 311 1.03 19.84 -12.00
C VAL A 311 2.01 18.96 -11.24
N PHE A 312 1.80 17.64 -11.19
CA PHE A 312 2.65 16.74 -10.40
C PHE A 312 4.11 16.71 -10.86
N LEU A 313 4.37 16.35 -12.12
CA LEU A 313 5.75 16.20 -12.63
C LEU A 313 6.56 17.51 -12.51
N PRO A 314 6.02 18.70 -12.86
CA PRO A 314 6.77 19.94 -12.68
C PRO A 314 6.95 20.35 -11.20
N ALA A 315 6.03 19.96 -10.31
CA ALA A 315 6.17 20.20 -8.86
C ALA A 315 7.32 19.38 -8.25
N VAL A 316 7.46 18.11 -8.65
CA VAL A 316 8.54 17.22 -8.22
C VAL A 316 9.89 17.69 -8.79
N GLY A 317 9.95 17.95 -10.09
CA GLY A 317 11.18 18.32 -10.80
C GLY A 317 12.20 17.17 -10.85
N ASN A 318 13.43 17.41 -10.37
CA ASN A 318 14.53 16.44 -10.38
C ASN A 318 14.73 15.69 -9.06
N ARG A 319 13.79 15.83 -8.12
CA ARG A 319 13.81 15.15 -6.83
C ARG A 319 13.24 13.75 -6.97
N ASP A 320 13.51 12.91 -5.98
CA ASP A 320 12.70 11.73 -5.77
C ASP A 320 11.31 12.17 -5.27
N SER A 321 10.26 11.63 -5.89
CA SER A 321 8.89 11.93 -5.48
C SER A 321 8.54 11.35 -4.11
N TYR A 322 9.20 10.27 -3.68
CA TYR A 322 8.93 9.63 -2.40
C TYR A 322 9.68 10.26 -1.22
N ASP A 323 10.73 11.04 -1.48
CA ASP A 323 11.42 11.83 -0.47
C ASP A 323 12.20 13.00 -1.10
N LEU A 324 11.76 14.24 -0.81
CA LEU A 324 12.38 15.45 -1.34
C LEU A 324 13.86 15.63 -0.95
N ARG A 325 14.32 14.96 0.13
CA ARG A 325 15.71 15.01 0.61
C ARG A 325 16.63 14.14 -0.23
N GLN A 326 16.06 13.23 -1.01
CA GLN A 326 16.78 12.30 -1.86
C GLN A 326 16.85 12.81 -3.30
N ASN A 327 17.86 12.31 -4.03
CA ASN A 327 17.89 12.44 -5.48
C ASN A 327 17.55 11.08 -6.11
N SER A 328 17.14 11.09 -7.38
CA SER A 328 16.72 9.88 -8.11
C SER A 328 17.79 8.78 -8.25
N SER A 329 19.03 9.01 -7.81
CA SER A 329 20.15 8.07 -7.95
C SER A 329 20.52 7.34 -6.65
N ALA A 330 19.93 7.70 -5.51
CA ALA A 330 20.21 7.08 -4.21
C ALA A 330 18.93 6.90 -3.40
N LEU A 331 18.11 5.92 -3.81
CA LEU A 331 16.79 5.65 -3.25
C LEU A 331 16.89 4.89 -1.91
N PHE A 332 16.15 5.39 -0.93
CA PHE A 332 15.81 4.73 0.31
C PHE A 332 14.28 4.69 0.44
N PRO A 333 13.69 3.53 0.79
CA PRO A 333 14.39 2.30 1.19
C PRO A 333 15.03 1.52 0.02
N PRO A 334 16.13 0.77 0.25
CA PRO A 334 16.76 0.01 -0.81
C PRO A 334 15.90 -1.19 -1.26
N GLU A 335 15.92 -1.49 -2.56
CA GLU A 335 15.09 -2.53 -3.18
C GLU A 335 15.79 -3.91 -3.27
N PHE A 336 16.70 -4.24 -2.34
CA PHE A 336 17.47 -5.50 -2.41
C PHE A 336 16.58 -6.75 -2.46
N TYR A 337 15.39 -6.66 -1.86
CA TYR A 337 14.41 -7.73 -1.82
C TYR A 337 13.86 -8.11 -3.21
N VAL A 338 13.87 -7.20 -4.20
CA VAL A 338 13.41 -7.50 -5.55
C VAL A 338 14.25 -8.62 -6.18
N ASN A 339 15.58 -8.51 -6.08
CA ASN A 339 16.49 -9.55 -6.57
C ASN A 339 16.40 -10.83 -5.73
N TYR A 340 16.28 -10.69 -4.40
CA TYR A 340 16.12 -11.81 -3.48
C TYR A 340 14.91 -12.69 -3.83
N LEU A 341 13.75 -12.08 -4.06
CA LEU A 341 12.49 -12.74 -4.45
C LEU A 341 12.52 -13.31 -5.88
N GLN A 342 13.46 -12.87 -6.72
CA GLN A 342 13.67 -13.45 -8.04
C GLN A 342 14.58 -14.69 -8.04
N THR A 343 15.21 -15.03 -6.91
CA THR A 343 16.05 -16.22 -6.85
C THR A 343 15.20 -17.51 -6.85
N PRO A 344 15.54 -18.53 -7.66
CA PRO A 344 14.79 -19.78 -7.69
C PRO A 344 14.73 -20.50 -6.35
N ALA A 345 15.80 -20.43 -5.56
CA ALA A 345 15.86 -21.03 -4.22
C ALA A 345 14.80 -20.41 -3.28
N ILE A 346 14.65 -19.07 -3.30
CA ILE A 346 13.63 -18.40 -2.48
C ILE A 346 12.24 -18.70 -3.02
N GLN A 347 12.00 -18.59 -4.34
CA GLN A 347 10.70 -18.91 -4.93
C GLN A 347 10.24 -20.33 -4.61
N ASN A 348 11.15 -21.30 -4.70
CA ASN A 348 10.89 -22.69 -4.33
C ASN A 348 10.53 -22.82 -2.84
N LYS A 349 11.27 -22.17 -1.93
CA LYS A 349 10.98 -22.24 -0.49
C LYS A 349 9.62 -21.67 -0.12
N ILE A 350 9.21 -20.58 -0.76
CA ILE A 350 7.98 -19.86 -0.45
C ILE A 350 6.78 -20.35 -1.26
N GLY A 351 6.98 -21.26 -2.22
CA GLY A 351 5.92 -21.79 -3.07
C GLY A 351 5.43 -20.83 -4.16
N ALA A 352 6.25 -19.83 -4.53
CA ALA A 352 5.95 -18.92 -5.62
C ALA A 352 6.10 -19.62 -6.99
N GLY A 353 5.11 -19.45 -7.85
CA GLY A 353 5.04 -20.07 -9.18
C GLY A 353 5.34 -19.12 -10.33
N THR A 354 5.60 -17.84 -10.05
CA THR A 354 5.84 -16.79 -11.05
C THR A 354 7.08 -15.99 -10.68
N LYS A 355 7.68 -15.32 -11.68
CA LYS A 355 8.77 -14.39 -11.44
C LYS A 355 8.23 -13.14 -10.75
N TYR A 356 8.86 -12.74 -9.65
CA TYR A 356 8.53 -11.52 -8.93
C TYR A 356 8.75 -10.26 -9.79
N GLN A 357 7.78 -9.35 -9.75
CA GLN A 357 7.90 -7.96 -10.20
C GLN A 357 7.34 -7.02 -9.14
N MET A 358 8.03 -5.93 -8.82
CA MET A 358 7.58 -5.01 -7.77
C MET A 358 6.27 -4.32 -8.13
N CYS A 359 6.16 -3.76 -9.33
CA CYS A 359 4.94 -3.12 -9.83
C CYS A 359 4.58 -3.64 -11.23
N SER A 360 3.28 -3.75 -11.49
CA SER A 360 2.70 -4.21 -12.75
C SER A 360 2.25 -3.03 -13.61
N ASP A 361 2.98 -2.75 -14.68
CA ASP A 361 2.56 -1.77 -15.69
C ASP A 361 1.20 -2.11 -16.29
N ALA A 362 0.88 -3.41 -16.43
CA ALA A 362 -0.38 -3.85 -17.00
C ALA A 362 -1.56 -3.43 -16.11
N SER A 363 -1.45 -3.69 -14.81
CA SER A 363 -2.49 -3.35 -13.83
C SER A 363 -2.62 -1.82 -13.69
N PHE A 364 -1.49 -1.10 -13.64
CA PHE A 364 -1.50 0.37 -13.68
C PHE A 364 -2.24 0.91 -14.92
N ASN A 365 -1.91 0.41 -16.11
CA ASN A 365 -2.54 0.84 -17.35
C ASN A 365 -4.04 0.52 -17.39
N LEU A 366 -4.48 -0.60 -16.81
CA LEU A 366 -5.89 -0.96 -16.71
C LEU A 366 -6.67 0.06 -15.85
N PHE A 367 -6.14 0.43 -14.69
CA PHE A 367 -6.75 1.45 -13.83
C PHE A 367 -6.82 2.82 -14.53
N GLY A 368 -5.77 3.18 -15.27
CA GLY A 368 -5.76 4.38 -16.11
C GLY A 368 -6.87 4.41 -17.18
N THR A 369 -7.42 3.26 -17.61
CA THR A 369 -8.53 3.24 -18.59
C THR A 369 -9.86 3.73 -18.03
N THR A 370 -10.03 3.71 -16.71
CA THR A 370 -11.25 4.18 -16.02
C THR A 370 -11.09 5.56 -15.40
N GLY A 371 -9.87 6.14 -15.49
CA GLY A 371 -9.51 7.39 -14.83
C GLY A 371 -9.62 7.27 -13.31
N ASP A 372 -9.34 6.08 -12.75
CA ASP A 372 -9.61 5.78 -11.35
C ASP A 372 -8.82 6.69 -10.40
N ASP A 373 -7.60 7.07 -10.77
CA ASP A 373 -6.70 7.95 -9.98
C ASP A 373 -7.23 9.38 -9.82
N ALA A 374 -8.13 9.84 -10.69
CA ALA A 374 -8.79 11.15 -10.60
C ALA A 374 -10.15 11.08 -9.88
N ARG A 375 -10.48 9.99 -9.17
CA ARG A 375 -11.77 9.84 -8.49
C ARG A 375 -11.61 10.07 -6.98
N THR A 376 -12.48 10.89 -6.39
CA THR A 376 -12.49 11.10 -4.93
C THR A 376 -13.08 9.92 -4.17
N LEU A 377 -12.46 9.59 -3.04
CA LEU A 377 -12.95 8.67 -2.00
C LEU A 377 -13.29 9.40 -0.69
N LEU A 378 -13.25 10.74 -0.71
CA LEU A 378 -13.52 11.56 0.46
C LEU A 378 -14.95 11.36 1.03
N PRO A 379 -16.01 11.16 0.21
CA PRO A 379 -17.33 10.81 0.72
C PRO A 379 -17.36 9.48 1.49
N GLN A 380 -16.64 8.47 1.01
CA GLN A 380 -16.53 7.16 1.66
C GLN A 380 -15.76 7.29 2.97
N LEU A 381 -14.64 8.01 2.98
CA LEU A 381 -13.89 8.28 4.21
C LEU A 381 -14.76 9.00 5.26
N GLY A 382 -15.53 10.01 4.85
CA GLY A 382 -16.45 10.71 5.75
C GLY A 382 -17.54 9.81 6.31
N ALA A 383 -18.12 8.93 5.48
CA ALA A 383 -19.11 7.94 5.92
C ALA A 383 -18.53 6.93 6.92
N LEU A 384 -17.30 6.46 6.69
CA LEU A 384 -16.61 5.56 7.62
C LEU A 384 -16.24 6.26 8.94
N ALA A 385 -15.83 7.53 8.89
CA ALA A 385 -15.60 8.30 10.11
C ALA A 385 -16.92 8.47 10.90
N ASN A 386 -18.03 8.75 10.22
CA ASN A 386 -19.37 8.87 10.83
C ASN A 386 -19.90 7.56 11.42
N SER A 387 -19.47 6.39 10.93
CA SER A 387 -19.85 5.10 11.50
C SER A 387 -19.14 4.81 12.83
N GLY A 388 -18.15 5.61 13.20
CA GLY A 388 -17.34 5.42 14.41
C GLY A 388 -16.16 4.47 14.22
N LEU A 389 -15.80 4.13 12.97
CA LEU A 389 -14.61 3.34 12.65
C LEU A 389 -13.35 3.99 13.24
N LYS A 390 -12.44 3.21 13.81
CA LYS A 390 -11.12 3.70 14.22
C LYS A 390 -10.31 4.03 12.96
N MET A 391 -9.90 5.28 12.82
CA MET A 391 -9.21 5.73 11.60
C MET A 391 -7.91 6.45 11.92
N LEU A 392 -6.85 6.06 11.22
CA LEU A 392 -5.59 6.80 11.13
C LEU A 392 -5.34 7.20 9.68
N ILE A 393 -5.20 8.49 9.45
CA ILE A 393 -4.60 9.02 8.23
C ILE A 393 -3.28 9.68 8.63
N TRP A 394 -2.18 9.25 8.04
CA TRP A 394 -0.87 9.75 8.42
C TRP A 394 0.04 9.86 7.21
N ALA A 395 1.00 10.76 7.28
CA ALA A 395 1.92 11.00 6.19
C ALA A 395 3.29 11.45 6.70
N GLY A 396 4.35 10.97 6.06
CA GLY A 396 5.70 11.48 6.21
C GLY A 396 5.85 12.90 5.66
N ASP A 397 6.58 13.76 6.37
CA ASP A 397 6.66 15.17 6.04
C ASP A 397 7.66 15.56 4.93
N ALA A 398 8.41 14.59 4.42
CA ALA A 398 9.32 14.73 3.29
C ALA A 398 8.79 14.12 1.98
N ASP A 399 7.63 13.45 2.01
CA ASP A 399 7.00 12.91 0.81
C ASP A 399 6.43 14.03 -0.08
N ILE A 400 6.73 13.98 -1.39
CA ILE A 400 6.11 14.87 -2.37
C ILE A 400 4.86 14.21 -2.95
N ASN A 401 4.92 12.91 -3.25
CA ASN A 401 3.93 12.15 -3.99
C ASN A 401 2.55 12.22 -3.32
N CYS A 402 2.45 11.83 -2.06
CA CYS A 402 1.23 11.99 -1.28
C CYS A 402 1.50 12.91 -0.09
N ASN A 403 2.00 14.11 -0.39
CA ASN A 403 2.45 15.07 0.61
C ASN A 403 1.38 15.37 1.67
N TRP A 404 1.85 15.54 2.91
CA TRP A 404 0.99 15.74 4.07
C TRP A 404 0.13 17.01 4.00
N LEU A 405 0.53 18.04 3.24
CA LEU A 405 -0.27 19.27 3.08
C LEU A 405 -1.56 19.00 2.33
N GLY A 406 -1.46 18.36 1.15
CA GLY A 406 -2.61 17.96 0.35
C GLY A 406 -3.48 16.97 1.12
N GLY A 407 -2.86 15.96 1.73
CA GLY A 407 -3.59 14.97 2.53
C GLY A 407 -4.36 15.60 3.70
N HIS A 408 -3.69 16.45 4.50
CA HIS A 408 -4.35 17.15 5.61
C HIS A 408 -5.48 18.06 5.14
N ALA A 409 -5.28 18.82 4.06
CA ALA A 409 -6.30 19.70 3.50
C ALA A 409 -7.55 18.93 3.06
N SER A 410 -7.39 17.74 2.47
CA SER A 410 -8.49 16.86 2.11
C SER A 410 -9.24 16.36 3.35
N ILE A 411 -8.53 15.95 4.40
CA ILE A 411 -9.17 15.52 5.66
C ILE A 411 -9.93 16.68 6.32
N LEU A 412 -9.45 17.92 6.22
CA LEU A 412 -10.17 19.10 6.68
C LEU A 412 -11.41 19.42 5.83
N ALA A 413 -11.43 19.02 4.56
CA ALA A 413 -12.56 19.19 3.65
C ALA A 413 -13.58 18.03 3.72
N MET A 414 -13.21 16.92 4.34
CA MET A 414 -14.06 15.75 4.51
C MET A 414 -15.34 16.10 5.29
N ASP A 415 -16.50 15.63 4.82
CA ASP A 415 -17.78 15.84 5.49
C ASP A 415 -18.05 14.73 6.52
N TRP A 416 -17.94 15.07 7.80
CA TRP A 416 -18.18 14.17 8.93
C TRP A 416 -18.43 14.96 10.22
N PHE A 417 -18.99 14.32 11.24
CA PHE A 417 -19.38 14.99 12.50
C PHE A 417 -18.22 15.70 13.21
N GLY A 418 -16.98 15.23 13.01
CA GLY A 418 -15.78 15.76 13.64
C GLY A 418 -15.08 16.87 12.85
N ALA A 419 -15.52 17.22 11.64
CA ALA A 419 -14.80 18.13 10.73
C ALA A 419 -14.49 19.48 11.38
N GLN A 420 -15.51 20.14 11.95
CA GLN A 420 -15.33 21.43 12.62
C GLN A 420 -14.43 21.32 13.85
N THR A 421 -14.52 20.23 14.62
CA THR A 421 -13.65 20.02 15.79
C THR A 421 -12.20 19.83 15.35
N LEU A 422 -11.95 19.04 14.31
CA LEU A 422 -10.61 18.81 13.78
C LEU A 422 -9.98 20.11 13.26
N ALA A 423 -10.72 20.92 12.51
CA ALA A 423 -10.26 22.21 12.00
C ALA A 423 -9.86 23.19 13.13
N ASN A 424 -10.48 23.09 14.30
CA ASN A 424 -10.17 23.91 15.47
C ASN A 424 -9.19 23.26 16.46
N THR A 425 -8.79 22.01 16.22
CA THR A 425 -7.84 21.29 17.07
C THR A 425 -6.42 21.64 16.62
N PRO A 426 -5.59 22.30 17.44
CA PRO A 426 -4.21 22.56 17.05
C PRO A 426 -3.40 21.26 17.00
N PHE A 427 -2.38 21.22 16.14
CA PHE A 427 -1.38 20.15 16.19
C PHE A 427 -0.68 20.13 17.55
N THR A 428 -0.50 18.93 18.09
CA THR A 428 0.32 18.68 19.29
C THR A 428 1.43 17.69 18.97
N ASN A 429 2.56 17.80 19.67
CA ASN A 429 3.66 16.86 19.43
C ASN A 429 3.38 15.53 20.15
N MET A 430 3.41 14.44 19.38
CA MET A 430 3.64 13.11 19.91
C MET A 430 5.15 12.93 20.12
N THR A 431 5.52 12.47 21.31
CA THR A 431 6.91 12.21 21.67
C THR A 431 7.12 10.76 22.06
N ILE A 432 8.33 10.24 21.79
CA ILE A 432 8.82 8.97 22.31
C ILE A 432 10.04 9.30 23.17
N ASN A 433 10.01 8.95 24.46
CA ASN A 433 11.08 9.28 25.40
C ASN A 433 11.43 10.78 25.43
N GLY A 434 10.40 11.63 25.28
CA GLY A 434 10.53 13.09 25.25
C GLY A 434 11.00 13.69 23.92
N ALA A 435 11.39 12.88 22.94
CA ALA A 435 11.75 13.34 21.60
C ALA A 435 10.52 13.43 20.70
N PRO A 436 10.21 14.58 20.07
CA PRO A 436 9.10 14.70 19.12
C PRO A 436 9.30 13.82 17.87
N VAL A 437 8.29 13.02 17.54
CA VAL A 437 8.30 12.11 16.36
C VAL A 437 7.19 12.40 15.36
N ALA A 438 6.09 13.01 15.80
CA ALA A 438 5.00 13.40 14.93
C ALA A 438 4.24 14.61 15.49
N ALA A 439 3.59 15.37 14.61
CA ALA A 439 2.54 16.31 14.96
C ALA A 439 1.19 15.63 14.73
N ILE A 440 0.33 15.61 15.76
CA ILE A 440 -0.93 14.86 15.75
C ILE A 440 -2.14 15.76 16.03
N GLN A 441 -3.28 15.34 15.48
CA GLN A 441 -4.62 15.80 15.86
C GLN A 441 -5.50 14.59 16.12
N ASN A 442 -6.26 14.60 17.22
CA ASN A 442 -7.20 13.55 17.57
C ASN A 442 -8.60 14.12 17.74
N VAL A 443 -9.60 13.48 17.14
CA VAL A 443 -11.02 13.81 17.33
C VAL A 443 -11.82 12.51 17.36
N ALA A 444 -12.40 12.18 18.51
CA ALA A 444 -13.08 10.90 18.73
C ALA A 444 -12.21 9.70 18.28
N ASN A 445 -12.69 8.87 17.37
CA ASN A 445 -11.99 7.70 16.84
C ASN A 445 -11.08 8.00 15.64
N PHE A 446 -10.94 9.26 15.24
CA PHE A 446 -10.11 9.69 14.12
C PHE A 446 -8.82 10.36 14.60
N SER A 447 -7.70 9.97 14.00
CA SER A 447 -6.39 10.58 14.21
C SER A 447 -5.76 10.98 12.87
N PHE A 448 -5.20 12.20 12.80
CA PHE A 448 -4.28 12.60 11.75
C PHE A 448 -2.87 12.75 12.33
N ALA A 449 -1.85 12.23 11.63
CA ALA A 449 -0.45 12.39 12.04
C ALA A 449 0.45 12.83 10.87
N ARG A 450 1.19 13.92 11.10
CA ARG A 450 2.35 14.29 10.29
C ARG A 450 3.59 13.69 10.96
N VAL A 451 4.21 12.68 10.37
CA VAL A 451 5.40 12.03 10.91
C VAL A 451 6.66 12.76 10.44
N TYR A 452 7.50 13.14 11.39
CA TYR A 452 8.70 13.93 11.09
C TYR A 452 9.78 13.08 10.45
N GLN A 453 10.54 13.68 9.53
CA GLN A 453 11.72 13.06 8.92
C GLN A 453 11.42 11.76 8.17
N ALA A 454 10.20 11.61 7.66
CA ALA A 454 9.76 10.45 6.89
C ALA A 454 9.35 10.84 5.47
N GLY A 455 9.74 10.01 4.50
CA GLY A 455 9.22 10.05 3.13
C GLY A 455 7.90 9.28 3.00
N HIS A 456 7.65 8.74 1.81
CA HIS A 456 6.42 8.03 1.46
C HIS A 456 6.20 6.78 2.35
N GLU A 457 7.23 5.94 2.46
CA GLU A 457 7.23 4.69 3.23
C GLU A 457 7.55 4.93 4.71
N VAL A 458 6.63 5.57 5.45
CA VAL A 458 6.83 6.01 6.85
C VAL A 458 7.45 4.93 7.75
N PRO A 459 7.00 3.67 7.75
CA PRO A 459 7.59 2.65 8.61
C PRO A 459 9.05 2.35 8.28
N ALA A 460 9.51 2.57 7.05
CA ALA A 460 10.91 2.40 6.71
C ALA A 460 11.78 3.57 7.21
N PHE A 461 11.28 4.81 7.14
CA PHE A 461 12.02 6.00 7.58
C PHE A 461 12.03 6.18 9.10
N GLN A 462 10.91 5.88 9.76
CA GLN A 462 10.71 6.09 11.19
C GLN A 462 10.14 4.83 11.85
N PRO A 463 10.86 3.69 11.84
CA PRO A 463 10.30 2.40 12.23
C PRO A 463 9.81 2.35 13.68
N GLN A 464 10.53 2.97 14.62
CA GLN A 464 10.10 3.03 16.02
C GLN A 464 8.81 3.85 16.19
N ALA A 465 8.72 5.02 15.53
CA ALA A 465 7.52 5.87 15.61
C ALA A 465 6.33 5.20 14.92
N ALA A 466 6.55 4.58 13.77
CA ALA A 466 5.54 3.83 13.04
C ALA A 466 4.98 2.66 13.83
N PHE A 467 5.84 1.87 14.46
CA PHE A 467 5.42 0.75 15.31
C PHE A 467 4.62 1.23 16.53
N GLU A 468 5.04 2.32 17.18
CA GLU A 468 4.31 2.88 18.31
C GLU A 468 2.94 3.44 17.92
N ILE A 469 2.86 4.16 16.78
CA ILE A 469 1.58 4.64 16.22
C ILE A 469 0.66 3.46 15.90
N PHE A 470 1.19 2.41 15.26
CA PHE A 470 0.44 1.19 14.96
C PHE A 470 -0.12 0.55 16.24
N LYS A 471 0.73 0.37 17.26
CA LYS A 471 0.34 -0.19 18.55
C LYS A 471 -0.83 0.55 19.20
N GLN A 472 -0.78 1.88 19.22
CA GLN A 472 -1.86 2.69 19.78
C GLN A 472 -3.15 2.55 18.98
N VAL A 473 -3.07 2.52 17.64
CA VAL A 473 -4.26 2.37 16.79
C VAL A 473 -4.93 1.01 16.97
N ILE A 474 -4.17 -0.09 16.99
CA ILE A 474 -4.77 -1.43 17.16
C ILE A 474 -5.32 -1.66 18.57
N ASN A 475 -4.83 -0.90 19.57
CA ASN A 475 -5.41 -0.86 20.92
C ASN A 475 -6.62 0.10 21.02
N MET A 476 -7.08 0.65 19.90
CA MET A 476 -8.19 1.60 19.83
C MET A 476 -7.95 2.91 20.58
N GLU A 477 -6.68 3.28 20.78
CA GLU A 477 -6.27 4.48 21.51
C GLU A 477 -6.10 5.68 20.57
N GLN A 478 -6.34 6.89 21.09
CA GLN A 478 -5.89 8.11 20.42
C GLN A 478 -4.36 8.21 20.46
N LEU A 479 -3.77 8.88 19.47
CA LEU A 479 -2.32 9.06 19.46
C LEU A 479 -1.86 9.92 20.63
N HIS A 480 -0.81 9.50 21.34
CA HIS A 480 -0.29 10.19 22.50
C HIS A 480 1.20 9.93 22.70
N SER A 481 1.85 10.79 23.50
CA SER A 481 3.26 10.65 23.85
C SER A 481 3.49 9.47 24.79
N VAL A 482 4.61 8.77 24.60
CA VAL A 482 4.97 7.59 25.40
C VAL A 482 6.41 7.65 25.92
N VAL A 483 6.64 6.88 26.99
CA VAL A 483 7.97 6.57 27.52
C VAL A 483 8.14 5.06 27.40
N VAL A 484 9.07 4.61 26.55
CA VAL A 484 9.25 3.22 26.12
C VAL A 484 10.61 2.66 26.50
#